data_AF-A0A645E580-F1
#
_entry.id   AF-A0A645E580-F1
#
_cell.length_a   1.000
_cell.length_b   1.000
_cell.length_c   1.000
_cell.angle_alpha   90.00
_cell.angle_beta   90.00
_cell.angle_gamma   90.00
#
_symmetry.space_group_name_H-M   'P 1'
#
loop_
_entity.id
_entity.type
_entity.pdbx_description
1 polymer ?
#
loop_
_entity_poly.entity_id
_entity_poly.type
_entity_poly.pdbx_seq_one_letter_code
_entity_poly.pdbx_strand_id
1 'polypeptide(L)'
;MVSYLGMSKSVGNISFYDSTESNGFNIGKPYSEKTAELIDKEAKRLIDESYDTAKKILKDHMEGFTKLAELLLEKEVIFSEDLEVIFGKRAGSQPPSRTGDEPSSANLLPEADKE
;
A
#
# COMPACT_ATOMS: atom_id res chain seq x y z
N MET A 1 -8.56 -2.34 2.44
CA MET A 1 -8.41 -3.81 2.25
C MET A 1 -9.56 -4.59 2.87
N VAL A 2 -9.81 -4.47 4.18
CA VAL A 2 -10.82 -5.27 4.89
C VAL A 2 -12.27 -4.92 4.53
N SER A 3 -12.65 -3.63 4.48
CA SER A 3 -14.04 -3.19 4.25
C SER A 3 -14.46 -3.06 2.78
N TYR A 4 -13.52 -2.72 1.89
CA TYR A 4 -13.85 -2.37 0.50
C TYR A 4 -13.38 -3.40 -0.54
N LEU A 5 -12.32 -4.15 -0.25
CA LEU A 5 -11.74 -5.12 -1.18
C LEU A 5 -12.12 -6.57 -0.84
N GLY A 6 -12.86 -6.79 0.25
CA GLY A 6 -13.25 -8.13 0.69
C GLY A 6 -12.06 -9.03 1.05
N MET A 7 -10.93 -8.44 1.47
CA MET A 7 -9.67 -9.16 1.74
C MET A 7 -9.58 -9.68 3.19
N SER A 8 -10.71 -10.02 3.81
CA SER A 8 -10.74 -10.66 5.14
C SER A 8 -11.59 -11.92 5.12
N LYS A 9 -11.05 -13.01 5.66
CA LYS A 9 -11.76 -14.30 5.79
C LYS A 9 -12.96 -14.20 6.75
N SER A 10 -12.87 -13.32 7.75
CA SER A 10 -13.89 -13.17 8.80
C SER A 10 -15.05 -12.28 8.36
N VAL A 11 -14.77 -11.23 7.58
CA VAL A 11 -15.79 -10.35 6.97
C VAL A 11 -16.41 -11.01 5.73
N GLY A 12 -15.63 -11.85 5.03
CA GLY A 12 -15.99 -12.44 3.76
C GLY A 12 -15.67 -11.53 2.57
N ASN A 13 -15.94 -12.05 1.37
CA ASN A 13 -15.70 -11.37 0.09
C ASN A 13 -16.81 -10.36 -0.22
N ILE A 14 -17.08 -9.44 0.72
CA ILE A 14 -18.13 -8.42 0.62
C ILE A 14 -17.46 -7.05 0.55
N SER A 15 -17.96 -6.19 -0.34
CA SER A 15 -17.58 -4.78 -0.39
C SER A 15 -18.67 -3.92 0.24
N PHE A 16 -18.28 -3.09 1.20
CA PHE A 16 -19.13 -2.04 1.78
C PHE A 16 -18.92 -0.68 1.09
N TYR A 17 -18.37 -0.68 -0.13
CA TYR A 17 -18.21 0.54 -0.91
C TYR A 17 -19.56 1.02 -1.42
N ASP A 18 -19.92 2.24 -1.06
CA ASP A 18 -21.07 2.94 -1.62
C ASP A 18 -20.57 3.96 -2.65
N SER A 19 -20.88 3.72 -3.91
CA SER A 19 -20.52 4.58 -5.04
C SER A 19 -21.46 5.79 -5.19
N THR A 20 -22.47 5.93 -4.33
CA THR A 20 -23.39 7.08 -4.35
C THR A 20 -22.80 8.31 -3.65
N GLU A 21 -21.69 8.85 -4.18
CA GLU A 21 -21.12 10.16 -3.81
C GLU A 21 -21.99 11.36 -4.27
N SER A 22 -23.28 11.14 -4.52
CA SER A 22 -24.18 12.17 -5.04
C SER A 22 -25.01 12.78 -3.91
N ASN A 23 -24.45 13.78 -3.21
CA ASN A 23 -25.17 14.84 -2.45
C ASN A 23 -24.88 14.93 -0.93
N GLY A 24 -23.61 14.85 -0.51
CA GLY A 24 -23.14 15.52 0.72
C GLY A 24 -23.73 15.02 2.06
N PHE A 25 -24.53 13.97 2.05
CA PHE A 25 -25.02 13.29 3.25
C PHE A 25 -24.45 11.87 3.25
N ASN A 26 -23.39 11.66 4.03
CA ASN A 26 -22.94 10.31 4.37
C ASN A 26 -24.01 9.66 5.25
N ILE A 27 -24.94 8.93 4.65
CA ILE A 27 -25.99 8.20 5.37
C ILE A 27 -25.37 6.95 6.00
N GLY A 28 -24.68 7.15 7.14
CA GLY A 28 -24.29 6.08 8.06
C GLY A 28 -23.34 5.02 7.50
N LYS A 29 -22.82 4.16 8.39
CA LYS A 29 -22.05 2.98 7.99
C LYS A 29 -23.04 1.97 7.37
N PRO A 30 -22.80 1.41 6.17
CA PRO A 30 -23.71 0.45 5.51
C PRO A 30 -23.63 -0.96 6.12
N TYR A 31 -23.42 -1.06 7.43
CA TYR A 31 -23.24 -2.31 8.15
C TYR A 31 -23.57 -2.14 9.63
N SER A 32 -23.92 -3.25 10.29
CA SER A 32 -24.25 -3.25 11.71
C SER A 32 -23.04 -2.92 12.60
N GLU A 33 -23.28 -2.45 13.82
CA GLU A 33 -22.21 -2.25 14.82
C GLU A 33 -21.38 -3.52 15.07
N LYS A 34 -22.04 -4.69 15.05
CA LYS A 34 -21.34 -5.99 15.15
C LYS A 34 -20.37 -6.22 13.99
N THR A 35 -20.73 -5.81 12.79
CA THR A 35 -19.86 -5.88 11.61
C THR A 35 -18.73 -4.85 11.70
N ALA A 36 -19.02 -3.65 12.24
CA ALA A 36 -18.01 -2.62 12.48
C ALA A 36 -16.91 -3.12 13.43
N GLU A 37 -17.31 -3.70 14.58
CA GLU A 37 -16.37 -4.30 15.54
C GLU A 37 -15.51 -5.40 14.89
N LEU A 38 -16.12 -6.22 14.02
CA LEU A 38 -15.41 -7.27 13.31
C LEU A 38 -14.39 -6.70 12.32
N ILE A 39 -14.75 -5.65 11.56
CA ILE A 39 -13.84 -4.95 10.65
C ILE A 39 -12.65 -4.37 11.42
N ASP A 40 -12.91 -3.70 12.56
CA ASP A 40 -11.85 -3.11 13.39
C ASP A 40 -10.89 -4.18 13.93
N LYS A 41 -11.43 -5.32 14.37
CA LYS A 41 -10.62 -6.46 14.82
C LYS A 41 -9.74 -7.03 13.72
N GLU A 42 -10.27 -7.17 12.51
CA GLU A 42 -9.50 -7.66 11.36
C GLU A 42 -8.46 -6.64 10.86
N ALA A 43 -8.78 -5.35 10.91
CA ALA A 43 -7.82 -4.30 10.61
C ALA A 43 -6.65 -4.31 11.60
N LYS A 44 -6.95 -4.43 12.89
CA LYS A 44 -5.91 -4.58 13.93
C LYS A 44 -5.06 -5.81 13.70
N ARG A 45 -5.67 -6.97 13.45
CA ARG A 45 -4.94 -8.23 13.17
C ARG A 45 -3.98 -8.07 11.99
N LEU A 46 -4.42 -7.44 10.91
CA LEU A 46 -3.60 -7.23 9.71
C LEU A 46 -2.38 -6.34 10.02
N ILE A 47 -2.58 -5.27 10.78
CA ILE A 47 -1.50 -4.35 11.18
C ILE A 47 -0.50 -5.07 12.09
N ASP A 48 -0.99 -5.80 13.10
CA ASP A 48 -0.15 -6.56 14.02
C ASP A 48 0.70 -7.60 13.26
N GLU A 49 0.10 -8.37 12.36
CA GLU A 49 0.81 -9.37 11.53
C GLU A 49 1.86 -8.73 10.63
N SER A 50 1.54 -7.58 10.03
CA SER A 50 2.46 -6.84 9.17
C SER A 50 3.63 -6.28 9.96
N TYR A 51 3.36 -5.76 11.16
CA TYR A 51 4.38 -5.26 12.08
C TYR A 51 5.32 -6.39 12.53
N ASP A 52 4.77 -7.52 12.96
CA ASP A 52 5.57 -8.67 13.40
C ASP A 52 6.40 -9.23 12.24
N THR A 53 5.84 -9.28 11.03
CA THR A 53 6.56 -9.69 9.82
C THR A 53 7.71 -8.74 9.52
N ALA A 54 7.46 -7.43 9.51
CA ALA A 54 8.50 -6.42 9.28
C ALA A 54 9.61 -6.51 10.33
N LYS A 55 9.24 -6.63 11.61
CA LYS A 55 10.18 -6.78 12.72
C LYS A 55 11.01 -8.06 12.60
N LYS A 56 10.39 -9.16 12.17
CA LYS A 56 11.09 -10.42 11.92
C LYS A 56 12.09 -10.28 10.79
N ILE A 57 11.70 -9.71 9.64
CA ILE A 57 12.60 -9.46 8.51
C ILE A 57 13.80 -8.62 8.93
N LEU A 58 13.57 -7.52 9.66
CA LEU A 58 14.66 -6.66 10.14
C LEU A 58 15.60 -7.39 11.11
N LYS A 59 15.08 -8.27 11.96
CA LYS A 59 15.89 -9.09 12.87
C LYS A 59 16.68 -10.17 12.13
N ASP A 60 16.06 -10.87 11.20
CA ASP A 60 16.68 -11.94 10.42
C ASP A 60 17.81 -11.40 9.54
N HIS A 61 17.70 -10.14 9.09
CA HIS A 61 18.70 -9.45 8.27
C HIS A 61 19.46 -8.34 9.03
N MET A 62 19.58 -8.44 10.35
CA MET A 62 20.17 -7.40 11.20
C MET A 62 21.60 -7.03 10.79
N GLU A 63 22.43 -7.99 10.38
CA GLU A 63 23.80 -7.72 9.95
C GLU A 63 23.86 -6.77 8.74
N GLY A 64 23.05 -7.04 7.72
CA GLY A 64 22.95 -6.17 6.54
C GLY A 64 22.34 -4.81 6.88
N PHE A 65 21.36 -4.80 7.79
CA PHE A 65 20.74 -3.57 8.28
C PHE A 65 21.75 -2.67 9.03
N THR A 66 22.60 -3.24 9.89
CA THR A 66 23.66 -2.48 10.58
C THR A 66 24.68 -1.91 9.60
N LYS A 67 25.15 -2.70 8.63
CA LYS A 67 26.06 -2.22 7.58
C LYS A 67 25.46 -1.07 6.77
N LEU A 68 24.17 -1.16 6.46
CA LEU A 68 23.45 -0.09 5.76
C LEU A 68 23.38 1.19 6.59
N ALA A 69 23.10 1.07 7.89
CA ALA A 69 23.04 2.21 8.80
C ALA A 69 24.41 2.88 8.95
N GLU A 70 25.49 2.10 9.08
CA GLU A 70 26.87 2.61 9.11
C GLU A 70 27.22 3.33 7.80
N LEU A 71 26.88 2.76 6.65
CA LEU A 71 27.11 3.39 5.36
C LEU A 71 26.37 4.73 5.21
N LEU A 72 25.14 4.83 5.75
CA LEU A 72 24.37 6.07 5.75
C LEU A 72 24.93 7.15 6.69
N LEU A 73 25.66 6.75 7.73
CA LEU A 73 26.39 7.70 8.59
C LEU A 73 27.61 8.27 7.87
N GLU A 74 28.26 7.50 7.00
CA GLU A 74 29.39 7.95 6.19
C GLU A 74 28.97 8.71 4.93
N LYS A 75 27.89 8.27 4.28
CA LYS A 75 27.34 8.83 3.04
C LYS A 75 25.87 9.19 3.22
N GLU A 76 25.54 10.47 3.11
CA GLU A 76 24.16 10.97 3.24
C GLU A 76 23.20 10.40 2.20
N VAL A 77 23.72 9.99 1.03
CA VAL A 77 22.94 9.43 -0.07
C VAL A 77 23.60 8.14 -0.55
N ILE A 78 22.80 7.08 -0.65
CA ILE A 78 23.18 5.77 -1.17
C ILE A 78 22.26 5.39 -2.34
N PHE A 79 22.76 4.58 -3.26
CA PHE A 79 22.00 4.14 -4.44
C PHE A 79 21.68 2.65 -4.39
N SER A 80 20.96 2.17 -5.41
CA SER A 80 20.54 0.77 -5.49
C SER A 80 21.73 -0.19 -5.58
N GLU A 81 22.83 0.26 -6.19
CA GLU A 81 24.08 -0.48 -6.33
C GLU A 81 24.72 -0.73 -4.96
N ASP A 82 24.68 0.25 -4.03
CA ASP A 82 25.21 0.09 -2.68
C ASP A 82 24.40 -0.94 -1.86
N LEU A 83 23.08 -0.99 -2.08
CA LEU A 83 22.21 -2.01 -1.48
C LEU A 83 22.51 -3.41 -2.02
N GLU A 84 22.82 -3.54 -3.32
CA GLU A 84 23.20 -4.82 -3.92
C GLU A 84 24.54 -5.36 -3.36
N VAL A 85 25.45 -4.48 -2.98
CA VAL A 85 26.71 -4.88 -2.31
C VAL A 85 26.44 -5.48 -0.93
N ILE A 86 25.47 -4.93 -0.18
CA ILE A 86 25.15 -5.35 1.19
C ILE A 86 24.25 -6.59 1.22
N PHE A 87 23.17 -6.59 0.42
CA PHE A 87 22.13 -7.61 0.45
C PHE A 87 22.20 -8.60 -0.72
N GLY A 88 23.11 -8.38 -1.68
CA GLY A 88 23.21 -9.15 -2.91
C GLY A 88 22.22 -8.68 -3.98
N LYS A 89 22.28 -9.33 -5.15
CA LYS A 89 21.34 -9.05 -6.24
C LYS A 89 19.91 -9.43 -5.83
N ARG A 90 18.96 -8.56 -6.15
CA ARG A 90 17.54 -8.78 -5.86
C ARG A 90 17.07 -10.12 -6.47
N ALA A 91 16.60 -11.02 -5.61
CA ALA A 91 15.98 -12.27 -6.01
C ALA A 91 14.56 -11.99 -6.56
N GLY A 92 14.48 -11.61 -7.83
CA GLY A 92 13.22 -11.33 -8.53
C GLY A 92 13.31 -10.09 -9.41
N SER A 93 13.68 -10.28 -10.66
CA SER A 93 13.63 -9.26 -11.70
C SER A 93 12.18 -8.89 -12.00
N GLN A 94 11.66 -7.86 -11.33
CA GLN A 94 10.69 -6.96 -11.94
C GLN A 94 11.41 -5.63 -12.07
N PRO A 95 11.59 -5.10 -13.31
CA PRO A 95 12.13 -3.76 -13.47
C PRO A 95 11.23 -2.77 -12.71
N PRO A 96 11.78 -1.67 -12.17
CA PRO A 96 10.97 -0.68 -11.48
C PRO A 96 9.87 -0.21 -12.44
N SER A 97 8.61 -0.44 -12.09
CA SER A 97 7.48 0.17 -12.79
C SER A 97 7.60 1.67 -12.61
N ARG A 98 8.14 2.36 -13.63
CA ARG A 98 8.07 3.81 -13.76
C ARG A 98 6.61 4.19 -14.00
N THR A 99 5.83 4.30 -12.94
CA THR A 99 4.55 5.01 -12.94
C THR A 99 4.77 6.30 -12.18
N GLY A 100 5.03 7.40 -12.90
CA GLY A 100 5.19 8.71 -12.25
C GLY A 100 5.66 9.89 -13.09
N ASP A 101 5.99 9.73 -14.38
CA ASP A 101 6.31 10.86 -15.27
C ASP A 101 5.66 10.65 -16.64
N GLU A 102 4.34 10.82 -16.72
CA GLU A 102 3.72 11.33 -17.94
C GLU A 102 2.84 12.53 -17.57
N PRO A 103 3.03 13.70 -18.20
CA PRO A 103 2.14 14.83 -17.99
C PRO A 103 0.77 14.46 -18.55
N SER A 104 -0.23 14.52 -17.67
CA SER A 104 -1.67 14.37 -17.94
C SER A 104 -2.11 15.03 -19.26
N SER A 105 -2.10 14.27 -20.35
CA SER A 105 -2.67 14.62 -21.65
C SER A 105 -4.09 14.03 -21.76
N ALA A 106 -4.99 14.53 -20.91
CA ALA A 106 -6.41 14.25 -21.04
C ALA A 106 -7.22 15.51 -20.71
N ASN A 107 -6.95 16.57 -21.45
CA ASN A 107 -7.88 17.69 -21.57
C ASN A 107 -8.19 17.92 -23.04
N LEU A 108 -9.06 17.08 -23.60
CA LEU A 108 -9.75 17.30 -24.87
C LEU A 108 -11.17 16.77 -24.70
N LEU A 109 -12.05 17.60 -24.14
CA LEU A 109 -13.49 17.47 -24.39
C LEU A 109 -13.68 17.69 -25.90
N PRO A 110 -14.39 16.81 -26.63
CA PRO A 110 -14.68 17.05 -28.04
C PRO A 110 -15.61 18.26 -28.18
N GLU A 111 -15.19 19.22 -28.99
CA GLU A 111 -16.02 20.34 -29.43
C GLU A 111 -17.30 19.79 -30.06
N ALA A 112 -18.44 20.30 -29.59
CA ALA A 112 -19.73 20.03 -30.19
C ALA A 112 -19.75 20.52 -31.63
N ASP A 113 -19.98 19.59 -32.56
CA ASP A 113 -20.24 19.89 -33.95
C ASP A 113 -21.38 20.92 -34.06
N LYS A 114 -21.07 22.01 -34.76
CA LYS A 114 -22.04 22.95 -35.31
C LYS A 114 -22.58 22.35 -36.60
N GLU A 115 -23.86 22.01 -36.63
CA GLU A 115 -24.78 22.24 -37.76
C GLU A 115 -26.20 22.47 -37.23
#